data_AF-A0A1V6CPX8-F1
#
_entry.id   AF-A0A1V6CPX8-F1
#
_cell.length_a   1.000
_cell.length_b   1.000
_cell.length_c   1.000
_cell.angle_alpha   90.00
_cell.angle_beta   90.00
_cell.angle_gamma   90.00
#
_symmetry.space_group_name_H-M   'P 1'
#
loop_
_entity.id
_entity.type
_entity.pdbx_description
1 polymer ?
#
loop_
_entity_poly.entity_id
_entity_poly.type
_entity_poly.pdbx_seq_one_letter_code
_entity_poly.pdbx_strand_id
1 'polypeptide(L)'
;MITQNGPAAIAAVLGWLLEGHSEADIKEAIATKGLGDPVILLKSAAVELVSAGQFESDALRGFCFMAYQAIYRKTMEIADYATAMRAVQRLELMAAKQPTPRAGKGAKGTA
;
A
#
# COMPACT_ATOMS: atom_id res chain seq x y z
N MET A 1 16.66 -28.38 -13.07
CA MET A 1 15.32 -27.98 -13.55
C MET A 1 15.06 -26.58 -13.05
N ILE A 2 14.88 -25.62 -13.96
CA ILE A 2 14.83 -24.18 -13.66
C ILE A 2 13.41 -23.84 -13.18
N THR A 3 13.30 -23.40 -11.94
CA THR A 3 12.09 -22.91 -11.28
C THR A 3 11.60 -21.63 -11.97
N GLN A 4 10.66 -21.77 -12.91
CA GLN A 4 9.86 -20.63 -13.39
C GLN A 4 8.80 -20.26 -12.35
N ASN A 5 9.20 -19.66 -11.23
CA ASN A 5 8.27 -18.81 -10.47
C ASN A 5 8.26 -17.45 -11.16
N GLY A 6 7.60 -17.37 -12.32
CA GLY A 6 7.51 -16.14 -13.08
C GLY A 6 6.63 -15.10 -12.37
N PRO A 7 6.85 -13.79 -12.61
CA PRO A 7 6.04 -12.72 -12.00
C PRO A 7 4.53 -12.89 -12.27
N ALA A 8 4.17 -13.51 -13.40
CA ALA A 8 2.79 -13.82 -13.74
C ALA A 8 2.13 -14.84 -12.79
N ALA A 9 2.88 -15.83 -12.29
CA ALA A 9 2.35 -16.84 -11.36
C ALA A 9 2.08 -16.22 -9.98
N ILE A 10 2.97 -15.34 -9.52
CA ILE A 10 2.79 -14.58 -8.26
C ILE A 10 1.59 -13.64 -8.39
N ALA A 11 1.44 -12.93 -9.51
CA ALA A 11 0.31 -12.06 -9.78
C ALA A 11 -1.03 -12.82 -9.80
N ALA A 12 -1.08 -14.03 -10.36
CA ALA A 12 -2.27 -14.87 -10.35
C ALA A 12 -2.67 -15.28 -8.93
N VAL A 13 -1.70 -15.69 -8.09
CA VAL A 13 -1.94 -16.05 -6.69
C VAL A 13 -2.39 -14.83 -5.87
N LEU A 14 -1.80 -13.66 -6.09
CA LEU A 14 -2.26 -12.40 -5.48
C LEU A 14 -3.71 -12.08 -5.87
N GLY A 15 -4.07 -12.25 -7.14
CA GLY A 15 -5.45 -12.08 -7.60
C GLY A 15 -6.42 -12.98 -6.84
N TRP A 16 -6.11 -14.27 -6.71
CA TRP A 16 -6.97 -15.21 -5.99
C TRP A 16 -7.07 -14.91 -4.49
N LEU A 17 -5.99 -14.45 -3.87
CA LEU A 17 -6.02 -14.01 -2.47
C LEU A 17 -6.95 -12.79 -2.27
N LEU A 18 -6.89 -11.82 -3.19
CA LEU A 18 -7.73 -10.62 -3.14
C LEU A 18 -9.20 -10.90 -3.47
N GLU A 19 -9.48 -11.92 -4.28
CA GLU A 19 -10.82 -12.43 -4.57
C GLU A 19 -11.42 -13.26 -3.40
N GLY A 20 -10.62 -13.62 -2.40
CA GLY A 20 -11.06 -14.33 -1.20
C GLY A 20 -11.13 -15.86 -1.34
N HIS A 21 -10.40 -16.45 -2.31
CA HIS A 21 -10.29 -17.91 -2.41
C HIS A 21 -9.57 -18.51 -1.20
N SER A 22 -9.93 -19.75 -0.84
CA SER A 22 -9.27 -20.42 0.29
C SER A 22 -7.86 -20.89 -0.07
N GLU A 23 -7.02 -21.11 0.94
CA GLU A 23 -5.67 -21.64 0.72
C GLU A 23 -5.68 -22.99 0.01
N ALA A 24 -6.68 -23.83 0.26
CA ALA A 24 -6.83 -25.12 -0.39
C ALA A 24 -7.12 -24.97 -1.90
N ASP A 25 -8.06 -24.08 -2.25
CA ASP A 25 -8.44 -23.81 -3.64
C ASP A 25 -7.28 -23.22 -4.43
N ILE A 26 -6.51 -22.33 -3.80
CA ILE A 26 -5.33 -21.71 -4.41
C ILE A 26 -4.24 -22.77 -4.66
N LYS A 27 -3.99 -23.66 -3.70
CA LYS A 27 -3.01 -24.75 -3.87
C LYS A 27 -3.41 -25.71 -4.98
N GLU A 28 -4.69 -26.06 -5.05
CA GLU A 28 -5.23 -26.88 -6.13
C GLU A 28 -5.07 -26.18 -7.48
N ALA A 29 -5.46 -24.91 -7.59
CA ALA A 29 -5.33 -24.13 -8.83
C ALA A 29 -3.87 -24.01 -9.32
N ILE A 30 -2.91 -23.86 -8.39
CA ILE A 30 -1.47 -23.85 -8.70
C ILE A 30 -1.03 -25.19 -9.27
N ALA A 31 -1.44 -26.30 -8.64
CA ALA A 31 -1.10 -27.64 -9.07
C ALA A 31 -1.72 -27.97 -10.44
N THR A 32 -3.01 -27.67 -10.64
CA THR A 32 -3.72 -27.92 -11.90
C THR A 32 -3.12 -27.13 -13.06
N LYS A 33 -2.69 -25.89 -12.82
CA LYS A 33 -2.09 -25.03 -13.85
C LYS A 33 -0.57 -25.24 -14.01
N GLY A 34 0.04 -26.12 -13.22
CA GLY A 34 1.47 -26.41 -13.28
C GLY A 34 2.36 -25.19 -13.02
N LEU A 35 1.90 -24.26 -12.18
CA LEU A 35 2.55 -22.95 -12.00
C LEU A 35 3.83 -23.01 -11.13
N GLY A 36 4.08 -24.13 -10.45
CA GLY A 36 5.26 -24.32 -9.61
C GLY A 36 4.89 -24.88 -8.23
N ASP A 37 5.74 -24.61 -7.25
CA ASP A 37 5.52 -25.01 -5.85
C ASP A 37 4.50 -24.06 -5.19
N PRO A 38 3.33 -24.57 -4.74
CA PRO A 38 2.32 -23.76 -4.07
C PRO A 38 2.82 -23.04 -2.82
N VAL A 39 3.71 -23.68 -2.05
CA VAL A 39 4.24 -23.10 -0.81
C VAL A 39 5.14 -21.90 -1.12
N ILE A 40 5.96 -21.99 -2.17
CA ILE A 40 6.85 -20.91 -2.56
C ILE A 40 6.04 -19.74 -3.13
N LEU A 41 5.06 -20.00 -4.01
CA LEU A 41 4.23 -18.94 -4.60
C LEU A 41 3.38 -18.20 -3.56
N LEU A 42 2.78 -18.92 -2.60
CA LEU A 42 2.05 -18.30 -1.50
C LEU A 42 2.96 -17.42 -0.62
N LYS A 43 4.17 -17.90 -0.31
CA LYS A 43 5.15 -17.10 0.43
C LYS A 43 5.56 -15.85 -0.34
N SER A 44 5.82 -15.97 -1.64
CA SER A 44 6.17 -14.82 -2.49
C SER A 44 5.02 -13.80 -2.58
N ALA A 45 3.78 -14.25 -2.72
CA ALA A 45 2.61 -13.38 -2.70
C ALA A 45 2.43 -12.69 -1.33
N ALA A 46 2.69 -13.39 -0.23
CA ALA A 46 2.66 -12.78 1.10
C ALA A 46 3.74 -11.70 1.28
N VAL A 47 4.94 -11.89 0.73
CA VAL A 47 6.00 -10.87 0.75
C VAL A 47 5.59 -9.63 -0.04
N GLU A 48 4.95 -9.79 -1.19
CA GLU A 48 4.39 -8.68 -1.99
C GLU A 48 3.28 -7.92 -1.24
N LEU A 49 2.41 -8.62 -0.51
CA LEU A 49 1.39 -7.96 0.32
C LEU A 49 2.01 -7.19 1.48
N VAL A 50 3.06 -7.73 2.09
CA VAL A 50 3.80 -7.05 3.15
C VAL A 50 4.53 -5.82 2.60
N SER A 51 5.18 -5.90 1.44
CA SER A 51 5.84 -4.76 0.81
C SER A 51 4.83 -3.67 0.41
N ALA A 52 3.66 -4.07 -0.09
CA ALA A 52 2.54 -3.16 -0.34
C ALA A 52 1.97 -2.55 0.94
N GLY A 53 2.19 -3.15 2.11
CA GLY A 53 1.85 -2.56 3.40
C GLY A 53 2.92 -1.63 3.98
N GLN A 54 4.16 -1.72 3.49
CA GLN A 54 5.33 -0.99 4.00
C GLN A 54 5.58 0.31 3.23
N PHE A 55 4.54 1.13 3.06
CA PHE A 55 4.76 2.48 2.56
C PHE A 55 5.35 3.37 3.67
N GLU A 56 6.34 4.18 3.29
CA GLU A 56 6.83 5.24 4.15
C GLU A 56 5.67 6.22 4.41
N SER A 57 5.28 6.38 5.68
CA SER A 57 4.06 7.11 6.05
C SER A 57 4.06 8.54 5.51
N ASP A 58 5.24 9.14 5.37
CA ASP A 58 5.42 10.48 4.82
C ASP A 58 5.21 10.54 3.30
N ALA A 59 5.62 9.49 2.56
CA ALA A 59 5.37 9.39 1.13
C ALA A 59 3.87 9.23 0.82
N LEU A 60 3.17 8.38 1.59
CA LEU A 60 1.73 8.21 1.46
C LEU A 60 0.98 9.49 1.84
N ARG A 61 1.44 10.21 2.86
CA ARG A 61 0.91 11.52 3.25
C ARG A 61 1.10 12.56 2.15
N GLY A 62 2.28 12.60 1.53
CA GLY A 62 2.57 13.46 0.38
C GLY A 62 1.67 13.16 -0.82
N PHE A 63 1.47 11.89 -1.14
CA PHE A 63 0.53 11.45 -2.18
C PHE A 63 -0.90 11.92 -1.90
N CYS A 64 -1.41 11.68 -0.69
CA CYS A 64 -2.75 12.13 -0.30
C CYS A 64 -2.87 13.66 -0.40
N PHE A 65 -1.83 14.41 -0.03
CA PHE A 65 -1.82 15.87 -0.14
C PHE A 65 -1.94 16.33 -1.60
N MET A 66 -1.15 15.74 -2.50
CA MET A 66 -1.22 16.04 -3.93
C MET A 66 -2.58 15.64 -4.54
N ALA A 67 -3.15 14.51 -4.13
CA ALA A 67 -4.45 14.05 -4.59
C ALA A 67 -5.56 15.04 -4.21
N TYR A 68 -5.61 15.50 -2.96
CA TYR A 68 -6.60 16.48 -2.52
C TYR A 68 -6.43 17.84 -3.19
N GLN A 69 -5.20 18.28 -3.49
CA GLN A 69 -4.97 19.48 -4.31
C GLN A 69 -5.53 19.35 -5.72
N ALA A 70 -5.33 18.18 -6.36
CA ALA A 70 -5.86 17.92 -7.69
C ALA A 70 -7.39 17.87 -7.71
N ILE A 71 -8.01 17.24 -6.68
CA ILE A 71 -9.46 17.23 -6.51
C ILE A 71 -9.99 18.65 -6.38
N TYR A 72 -9.41 19.46 -5.47
CA TYR A 72 -9.81 20.86 -5.29
C TYR A 72 -9.79 21.64 -6.60
N ARG A 73 -8.70 21.55 -7.38
CA ARG A 73 -8.58 22.25 -8.67
C ARG A 73 -9.69 21.84 -9.64
N LYS A 74 -9.89 20.53 -9.84
CA LYS A 74 -10.92 20.02 -10.75
C LYS A 74 -12.34 20.37 -10.29
N THR A 75 -12.60 20.32 -8.99
CA THR A 75 -13.92 20.69 -8.45
C THR A 75 -14.21 22.18 -8.57
N MET A 76 -13.18 23.03 -8.47
CA MET A 76 -13.30 24.46 -8.72
C MET A 76 -13.59 24.75 -10.20
N GLU A 77 -13.00 24.00 -11.13
CA GLU A 77 -13.27 24.13 -12.58
C GLU A 77 -14.74 23.85 -12.94
N ILE A 78 -15.37 22.88 -12.27
CA ILE A 78 -16.79 22.53 -12.48
C ILE A 78 -17.75 23.25 -11.52
N ALA A 79 -17.28 24.23 -10.76
CA ALA A 79 -18.04 24.97 -9.74
C ALA A 79 -18.71 24.07 -8.65
N ASP A 80 -18.15 22.88 -8.38
CA ASP A 80 -18.55 22.03 -7.25
C ASP A 80 -17.83 22.51 -5.97
N TYR A 81 -18.33 23.62 -5.43
CA TYR A 81 -17.77 24.23 -4.23
C TYR A 81 -17.94 23.37 -2.98
N ALA A 82 -18.95 22.51 -2.93
CA ALA A 82 -19.18 21.63 -1.79
C ALA A 82 -18.07 20.58 -1.67
N THR A 83 -17.68 19.95 -2.78
CA THR A 83 -16.56 19.01 -2.81
C THR A 83 -15.21 19.73 -2.67
N ALA A 84 -15.08 20.94 -3.24
CA ALA A 84 -13.87 21.75 -3.06
C ALA A 84 -13.62 22.08 -1.58
N MET A 85 -14.64 22.52 -0.84
CA MET A 85 -14.53 22.81 0.59
C MET A 85 -14.17 21.56 1.41
N ARG A 86 -14.72 20.39 1.08
CA ARG A 86 -14.34 19.12 1.72
C ARG A 86 -12.87 18.78 1.47
N ALA A 87 -12.37 19.00 0.26
CA ALA A 87 -10.95 18.78 -0.04
C ALA A 87 -10.05 19.72 0.78
N VAL A 88 -10.41 20.99 0.91
CA VAL A 88 -9.69 21.97 1.75
C VAL A 88 -9.68 21.56 3.23
N GLN A 89 -10.82 21.13 3.78
CA GLN A 89 -10.89 20.62 5.16
C GLN A 89 -9.99 19.40 5.39
N ARG A 90 -9.90 18.50 4.40
CA ARG A 90 -8.99 17.34 4.48
C ARG A 90 -7.52 17.77 4.42
N LEU A 91 -7.18 18.76 3.60
CA LEU A 91 -5.84 19.34 3.55
C LEU A 91 -5.46 20.02 4.88
N GLU A 92 -6.37 20.77 5.49
CA GLU A 92 -6.19 21.42 6.79
C GLU A 92 -5.90 20.38 7.90
N LEU A 93 -6.70 19.32 7.98
CA LEU A 93 -6.49 18.21 8.92
C LEU A 93 -5.13 17.53 8.72
N MET A 94 -4.72 17.36 7.47
CA MET A 94 -3.41 16.81 7.12
C MET A 94 -2.26 17.77 7.46
N ALA A 95 -2.49 19.08 7.47
CA ALA A 95 -1.50 20.08 7.91
C ALA A 95 -1.43 20.19 9.45
N ALA A 96 -2.53 19.95 10.15
CA ALA A 96 -2.71 20.24 11.58
C ALA A 96 -1.96 19.34 12.59
N LYS A 97 -1.00 18.50 12.17
CA LYS A 97 -0.18 17.73 13.13
C LYS A 97 1.21 17.39 12.58
N GLN A 98 2.22 18.15 13.00
CA GLN A 98 3.58 17.65 13.17
C GLN A 98 3.80 17.38 14.66
N PRO A 99 3.92 16.12 15.13
CA PRO A 99 4.67 15.88 16.33
C PRO A 99 6.13 16.21 15.98
N THR A 100 6.66 17.28 16.56
CA THR A 100 8.09 17.58 16.57
C THR A 100 8.85 16.30 16.96
N PRO A 101 9.97 15.97 16.28
CA PRO A 101 10.80 14.86 16.71
C PRO A 101 11.19 15.12 18.16
N ARG A 102 10.87 14.20 19.07
CA ARG A 102 11.35 14.27 20.45
C ARG A 102 12.87 14.31 20.39
N ALA A 103 13.45 15.47 20.68
CA ALA A 103 14.88 15.63 20.88
C ALA A 103 15.34 14.52 21.85
N GLY A 104 16.23 13.65 21.36
CA GLY A 104 16.79 12.54 22.13
C GLY A 104 17.42 13.08 23.40
N LYS A 105 16.80 12.81 24.54
CA LYS A 105 17.37 13.06 25.87
C LYS A 105 18.37 11.93 26.13
N GLY A 106 19.57 12.05 25.56
CA GLY A 106 20.62 11.04 25.63
C GLY A 106 22.00 11.66 25.48
N ALA A 107 22.34 12.64 26.33
CA ALA A 107 23.70 13.15 26.47
C ALA A 107 23.94 13.66 27.89
N LYS A 108 24.22 12.73 28.81
CA LYS A 108 25.09 12.91 29.99
C LYS A 108 25.84 11.57 30.07
N GLY A 109 27.10 11.49 29.63
CA GLY A 109 28.27 12.02 30.32
C GLY A 109 28.83 10.86 31.15
N THR A 110 29.76 10.07 30.62
CA THR A 110 31.19 10.15 30.97
C THR A 110 31.44 10.34 32.46
N ALA A 111 31.65 9.23 33.17
CA ALA A 111 32.75 9.00 34.10
C ALA A 111 32.69 7.53 34.55
#